data_AF-R6A1X5-F1
#
_entry.id   AF-R6A1X5-F1
#
_cell.length_a   1.000
_cell.length_b   1.000
_cell.length_c   1.000
_cell.angle_alpha   90.00
_cell.angle_beta   90.00
_cell.angle_gamma   90.00
#
_symmetry.space_group_name_H-M   'P 1'
#
loop_
_entity.id
_entity.type
_entity.pdbx_description
1 polymer ?
#
loop_
_entity_poly.entity_id
_entity_poly.type
_entity_poly.pdbx_seq_one_letter_code
_entity_poly.pdbx_strand_id
1 'polypeptide(L)'
;MLLLCIGLCMSLPVSAQLKQVTQLKSGTYYRIKTGNHNSGQTAQQTPYLADVAGVVKTQALNITSGDADAQLWLVKAVAGKSDYYTVQNKQTLKYLQGTNDNASQIATVDAATEVYVPKNTKTGDARTWFNIMTSASATYSYNWRNDNIVCGWEPNDGQASGLTGSEWGFVHDYTEAEIDEELAALGQVRPEAGDKVYRIFNYSSKFATNTLYENNGMLGSVTDGTETDAQYWQLIDQGDGTIALQNLMTGHYVQSLNGTKNVQYQMGTQAYGFSIGMNMKVFATGYAYDIADTESGGSMHVRSELYRQAQWCHIQLDIV
;
A
#
# COMPACT_ATOMS: atom_id res chain seq x y z
N MET A 1 -42.80 29.56 1.06
CA MET A 1 -41.61 29.44 0.20
C MET A 1 -40.61 28.60 0.97
N LEU A 2 -40.62 27.28 0.74
CA LEU A 2 -39.81 26.30 1.46
C LEU A 2 -38.57 26.03 0.60
N LEU A 3 -37.40 26.50 1.05
CA LEU A 3 -36.14 26.30 0.35
C LEU A 3 -35.63 24.88 0.66
N LEU A 4 -35.78 23.98 -0.32
CA LEU A 4 -35.25 22.62 -0.26
C LEU A 4 -33.75 22.69 -0.61
N CYS A 5 -32.89 22.73 0.41
CA CYS A 5 -31.45 22.55 0.22
C CYS A 5 -31.19 21.09 -0.13
N ILE A 6 -31.19 20.77 -1.43
CA ILE A 6 -30.65 19.50 -1.94
C ILE A 6 -29.15 19.56 -1.68
N GLY A 7 -28.71 18.90 -0.61
CA GLY A 7 -27.31 18.62 -0.37
C GLY A 7 -26.79 17.81 -1.54
N LEU A 8 -26.00 18.45 -2.41
CA LEU A 8 -25.14 17.77 -3.35
C LEU A 8 -24.17 16.91 -2.53
N CYS A 9 -24.51 15.62 -2.35
CA CYS A 9 -23.51 14.59 -2.13
C CYS A 9 -22.64 14.53 -3.38
N MET A 10 -21.68 15.43 -3.48
CA MET A 10 -20.50 15.18 -4.30
C MET A 10 -19.76 14.06 -3.59
N SER A 11 -20.08 12.81 -3.95
CA SER A 11 -19.19 11.68 -3.74
C SER A 11 -17.92 12.01 -4.51
N LEU A 12 -16.95 12.62 -3.82
CA LEU A 12 -15.60 12.73 -4.33
C LEU A 12 -15.17 11.31 -4.72
N PRO A 13 -14.62 11.11 -5.93
CA PRO A 13 -14.13 9.80 -6.29
C PRO A 13 -13.11 9.36 -5.25
N VAL A 14 -13.24 8.11 -4.79
CA VAL A 14 -12.25 7.40 -3.98
C VAL A 14 -10.87 7.71 -4.56
N SER A 15 -9.99 8.33 -3.78
CA SER A 15 -8.60 8.52 -4.22
C SER A 15 -8.03 7.15 -4.51
N ALA A 16 -7.68 6.87 -5.77
CA ALA A 16 -7.10 5.60 -6.17
C ALA A 16 -5.89 5.26 -5.29
N GLN A 17 -5.91 4.09 -4.65
CA GLN A 17 -4.83 3.65 -3.77
C GLN A 17 -3.89 2.73 -4.55
N LEU A 18 -2.84 3.33 -5.10
CA LEU A 18 -1.82 2.62 -5.86
C LEU A 18 -0.95 1.76 -4.93
N LYS A 19 -1.04 0.43 -5.08
CA LYS A 19 -0.20 -0.53 -4.34
C LYS A 19 0.49 -1.50 -5.27
N GLN A 20 1.77 -1.75 -5.01
CA GLN A 20 2.53 -2.77 -5.69
C GLN A 20 2.10 -4.15 -5.21
N VAL A 21 1.74 -5.04 -6.14
CA VAL A 21 1.23 -6.37 -5.78
C VAL A 21 2.36 -7.36 -5.52
N THR A 22 2.10 -8.32 -4.63
CA THR A 22 3.01 -9.43 -4.34
C THR A 22 2.79 -10.63 -5.26
N GLN A 23 1.64 -10.71 -5.92
CA GLN A 23 1.28 -11.72 -6.90
C GLN A 23 0.41 -11.10 -8.00
N LEU A 24 0.58 -11.54 -9.25
CA LEU A 24 -0.24 -11.10 -10.36
C LEU A 24 -1.55 -11.88 -10.38
N LYS A 25 -2.66 -11.15 -10.47
CA LYS A 25 -4.01 -11.69 -10.64
C LYS A 25 -4.36 -11.64 -12.13
N SER A 26 -4.71 -12.80 -12.68
CA SER A 26 -5.12 -12.89 -14.09
C SER A 26 -6.42 -12.11 -14.33
N GLY A 27 -6.47 -11.35 -15.41
CA GLY A 27 -7.63 -10.52 -15.77
C GLY A 27 -7.60 -9.12 -15.15
N THR A 28 -6.51 -8.73 -14.48
CA THR A 28 -6.39 -7.44 -13.80
C THR A 28 -5.53 -6.45 -14.60
N TYR A 29 -5.90 -5.17 -14.55
CA TYR A 29 -5.08 -4.07 -15.06
C TYR A 29 -4.05 -3.61 -14.04
N TYR A 30 -2.83 -3.40 -14.52
CA TYR A 30 -1.72 -2.89 -13.74
C TYR A 30 -1.04 -1.73 -14.45
N ARG A 31 -0.50 -0.80 -13.68
CA ARG A 31 0.64 0.02 -14.11
C ARG A 31 1.93 -0.73 -13.81
N ILE A 32 2.92 -0.62 -14.67
CA ILE A 32 4.20 -1.32 -14.48
C ILE A 32 5.27 -0.27 -14.21
N LYS A 33 5.80 -0.26 -12.98
CA LYS A 33 6.70 0.78 -12.47
C LYS A 33 8.15 0.27 -12.43
N THR A 34 9.11 1.04 -12.94
CA THR A 34 10.53 0.66 -12.80
C THR A 34 11.00 0.70 -11.35
N GLY A 35 11.83 -0.28 -10.98
CA GLY A 35 12.56 -0.33 -9.71
C GLY A 35 13.85 0.49 -9.71
N ASN A 36 14.23 1.10 -10.84
CA ASN A 36 15.42 1.95 -10.86
C ASN A 36 15.20 3.22 -10.03
N HIS A 37 15.96 3.36 -8.94
CA HIS A 37 15.85 4.43 -7.96
C HIS A 37 17.02 5.42 -7.97
N ASN A 38 17.83 5.46 -9.03
CA ASN A 38 18.97 6.38 -9.12
C ASN A 38 18.53 7.85 -8.97
N SER A 39 18.83 8.43 -7.80
CA SER A 39 18.57 9.83 -7.48
C SER A 39 19.34 10.73 -8.45
N GLY A 40 18.63 11.49 -9.27
CA GLY A 40 19.20 12.33 -10.33
C GLY A 40 18.92 11.85 -11.75
N GLN A 41 18.34 10.66 -11.93
CA GLN A 41 17.89 10.17 -13.24
C GLN A 41 16.39 10.41 -13.45
N THR A 42 15.99 10.54 -14.72
CA THR A 42 14.58 10.72 -15.14
C THR A 42 13.69 9.53 -14.79
N ALA A 43 14.26 8.37 -14.43
CA ALA A 43 13.53 7.16 -14.04
C ALA A 43 12.48 7.43 -12.97
N GLN A 44 12.78 8.24 -11.96
CA GLN A 44 11.85 8.55 -10.87
C GLN A 44 10.76 9.57 -11.26
N GLN A 45 11.04 10.43 -12.23
CA GLN A 45 10.07 11.40 -12.77
C GLN A 45 9.12 10.73 -13.76
N THR A 46 9.59 9.67 -14.42
CA THR A 46 8.84 8.94 -15.45
C THR A 46 8.91 7.44 -15.22
N PRO A 47 8.31 6.90 -14.16
CA PRO A 47 8.62 5.53 -13.75
C PRO A 47 7.72 4.46 -14.38
N TYR A 48 6.63 4.83 -15.07
CA TYR A 48 5.62 3.87 -15.52
C TYR A 48 5.74 3.52 -16.99
N LEU A 49 5.69 2.22 -17.33
CA LEU A 49 5.62 1.75 -18.70
C LEU A 49 4.35 2.27 -19.40
N ALA A 50 4.51 2.76 -20.61
CA ALA A 50 3.44 3.17 -21.50
C ALA A 50 3.72 2.67 -22.94
N ASP A 51 2.65 2.39 -23.69
CA ASP A 51 2.76 2.24 -25.15
C ASP A 51 2.75 3.64 -25.77
N VAL A 52 3.86 4.02 -26.41
CA VAL A 52 4.02 5.29 -27.09
C VAL A 52 4.30 5.02 -28.55
N ALA A 53 3.25 5.09 -29.37
CA ALA A 53 3.30 4.88 -30.82
C ALA A 53 3.91 3.52 -31.21
N GLY A 54 3.53 2.43 -30.51
CA GLY A 54 3.99 1.08 -30.81
C GLY A 54 5.32 0.69 -30.15
N VAL A 55 5.81 1.51 -29.22
CA VAL A 55 7.07 1.29 -28.50
C VAL A 55 6.84 1.46 -27.01
N VAL A 56 7.39 0.54 -26.23
CA VAL A 56 7.37 0.60 -24.76
C VAL A 56 8.36 1.67 -24.30
N LYS A 57 7.84 2.69 -23.62
CA LYS A 57 8.64 3.76 -23.00
C LYS A 57 8.22 3.96 -21.55
N THR A 58 9.00 4.70 -20.78
CA THR A 58 8.54 5.18 -19.47
C THR A 58 7.99 6.59 -19.49
N GLN A 59 6.99 6.86 -18.65
CA GLN A 59 6.33 8.16 -18.53
C GLN A 59 5.99 8.48 -17.08
N ALA A 60 5.76 9.77 -16.80
CA ALA A 60 5.27 10.24 -15.51
C ALA A 60 3.88 9.65 -15.26
N LEU A 61 3.50 9.47 -13.99
CA LEU A 61 2.17 8.96 -13.65
C LEU A 61 1.10 9.82 -14.32
N ASN A 62 0.25 9.20 -15.13
CA ASN A 62 -0.92 9.85 -15.69
C ASN A 62 -2.17 9.33 -14.98
N ILE A 63 -2.94 10.27 -14.43
CA ILE A 63 -4.23 10.03 -13.75
C ILE A 63 -5.41 10.65 -14.50
N THR A 64 -5.15 11.34 -15.62
CA THR A 64 -6.20 11.90 -16.47
C THR A 64 -6.89 10.76 -17.22
N SER A 65 -8.20 10.63 -17.04
CA SER A 65 -9.01 9.59 -17.70
C SER A 65 -8.83 9.63 -19.22
N GLY A 66 -8.68 8.46 -19.85
CA GLY A 66 -8.39 8.32 -21.28
C GLY A 66 -6.89 8.33 -21.58
N ASP A 67 -6.17 9.37 -21.14
CA ASP A 67 -4.71 9.45 -21.36
C ASP A 67 -3.92 8.49 -20.45
N ALA A 68 -4.48 8.13 -19.29
CA ALA A 68 -3.93 7.13 -18.39
C ALA A 68 -3.96 5.70 -18.97
N ASP A 69 -4.81 5.43 -19.97
CA ASP A 69 -4.96 4.08 -20.53
C ASP A 69 -3.69 3.61 -21.27
N ALA A 70 -2.84 4.54 -21.73
CA ALA A 70 -1.52 4.23 -22.27
C ALA A 70 -0.63 3.49 -21.26
N GLN A 71 -0.87 3.68 -19.95
CA GLN A 71 -0.08 3.13 -18.84
C GLN A 71 -0.74 1.92 -18.18
N LEU A 72 -1.94 1.53 -18.62
CA LEU A 72 -2.69 0.41 -18.05
C LEU A 72 -2.50 -0.82 -18.92
N TRP A 73 -2.07 -1.90 -18.27
CA TRP A 73 -1.71 -3.16 -18.91
C TRP A 73 -2.56 -4.30 -18.33
N LEU A 74 -3.40 -4.90 -19.16
CA LEU A 74 -4.20 -6.08 -18.81
C LEU A 74 -3.29 -7.31 -18.80
N VAL A 75 -3.13 -7.90 -17.62
CA VAL A 75 -2.31 -9.10 -17.43
C VAL A 75 -3.24 -10.32 -17.39
N LYS A 76 -3.04 -11.29 -18.29
CA LYS A 76 -3.76 -12.57 -18.29
C LYS A 76 -2.77 -13.73 -18.22
N ALA A 77 -2.96 -14.62 -17.26
CA ALA A 77 -2.13 -15.81 -17.12
C ALA A 77 -2.33 -16.75 -18.32
N VAL A 78 -1.24 -17.34 -18.79
CA VAL A 78 -1.27 -18.36 -19.83
C VAL A 78 -1.60 -19.71 -19.21
N ALA A 79 -2.64 -20.37 -19.71
CA ALA A 79 -3.08 -21.64 -19.17
C ALA A 79 -1.96 -22.70 -19.20
N GLY A 80 -1.74 -23.36 -18.06
CA GLY A 80 -0.75 -24.44 -17.94
C GLY A 80 0.72 -24.00 -17.88
N LYS A 81 1.01 -22.68 -17.83
CA LYS A 81 2.38 -22.16 -17.78
C LYS A 81 2.56 -21.20 -16.59
N SER A 82 3.33 -21.61 -15.58
CA SER A 82 3.61 -20.77 -14.41
C SER A 82 4.38 -19.52 -14.80
N ASP A 83 3.93 -18.37 -14.29
CA ASP A 83 4.56 -17.06 -14.49
C ASP A 83 4.62 -16.60 -15.97
N TYR A 84 3.86 -17.23 -16.87
CA TYR A 84 3.67 -16.73 -18.23
C TYR A 84 2.37 -15.96 -18.34
N TYR A 85 2.43 -14.81 -19.01
CA TYR A 85 1.29 -13.92 -19.19
C TYR A 85 1.24 -13.36 -20.61
N THR A 86 0.03 -13.12 -21.12
CA THR A 86 -0.16 -12.09 -22.15
C THR A 86 -0.40 -10.76 -21.45
N VAL A 87 0.28 -9.71 -21.88
CA VAL A 87 0.18 -8.38 -21.26
C VAL A 87 -0.21 -7.37 -22.34
N GLN A 88 -1.45 -6.88 -22.29
CA GLN A 88 -2.05 -6.04 -23.35
C GLN A 88 -2.23 -4.60 -22.86
N ASN A 89 -1.81 -3.62 -23.66
CA ASN A 89 -2.07 -2.22 -23.39
C ASN A 89 -3.57 -1.90 -23.50
N LYS A 90 -4.12 -1.13 -22.57
CA LYS A 90 -5.54 -0.78 -22.56
C LYS A 90 -5.92 0.15 -23.72
N GLN A 91 -5.07 1.12 -24.06
CA GLN A 91 -5.37 2.10 -25.10
C GLN A 91 -5.16 1.54 -26.51
N THR A 92 -3.99 0.96 -26.77
CA THR A 92 -3.61 0.54 -28.12
C THR A 92 -4.06 -0.88 -28.46
N LEU A 93 -4.46 -1.66 -27.45
CA LEU A 93 -4.79 -3.09 -27.55
C LEU A 93 -3.62 -3.97 -28.04
N LYS A 94 -2.41 -3.42 -28.09
CA LYS A 94 -1.18 -4.15 -28.46
C LYS A 94 -0.59 -4.87 -27.26
N TYR A 95 0.21 -5.89 -27.52
CA TYR A 95 0.81 -6.75 -26.52
C TYR A 95 2.29 -6.44 -26.29
N LEU A 96 2.72 -6.57 -25.05
CA LEU A 96 4.14 -6.66 -24.70
C LEU A 96 4.72 -7.97 -25.23
N GLN A 97 5.91 -7.89 -25.80
CA GLN A 97 6.72 -9.04 -26.19
C GLN A 97 8.03 -9.05 -25.39
N GLY A 98 8.63 -10.22 -25.16
CA GLY A 98 9.93 -10.27 -24.50
C GLY A 98 11.05 -9.73 -25.41
N THR A 99 12.23 -9.52 -24.82
CA THR A 99 13.44 -9.07 -25.54
C THR A 99 14.47 -10.20 -25.67
N ASN A 100 15.22 -10.20 -26.77
CA ASN A 100 16.27 -11.19 -27.05
C ASN A 100 17.66 -10.56 -27.22
N ASP A 101 17.78 -9.24 -27.04
CA ASP A 101 19.04 -8.51 -27.08
C ASP A 101 19.05 -7.39 -26.03
N ASN A 102 20.17 -6.68 -25.93
CA ASN A 102 20.37 -5.60 -24.97
C ASN A 102 20.33 -4.17 -25.57
N ALA A 103 20.04 -4.04 -26.87
CA ALA A 103 20.21 -2.79 -27.61
C ALA A 103 18.89 -2.27 -28.21
N SER A 104 18.00 -3.17 -28.63
CA SER A 104 16.75 -2.85 -29.30
C SER A 104 15.74 -2.29 -28.31
N GLN A 105 15.02 -1.25 -28.73
CA GLN A 105 13.85 -0.79 -28.00
C GLN A 105 12.75 -1.84 -28.11
N ILE A 106 11.98 -2.00 -27.03
CA ILE A 106 10.89 -2.96 -27.00
C ILE A 106 9.69 -2.40 -27.76
N ALA A 107 9.29 -3.04 -28.86
CA ALA A 107 8.06 -2.71 -29.56
C ALA A 107 6.84 -3.42 -28.93
N THR A 108 5.66 -2.83 -29.05
CA THR A 108 4.39 -3.54 -28.83
C THR A 108 3.86 -4.10 -30.15
N VAL A 109 3.16 -5.24 -30.09
CA VAL A 109 2.73 -5.99 -31.28
C VAL A 109 1.23 -6.26 -31.27
N ASP A 110 0.62 -6.41 -32.45
CA ASP A 110 -0.84 -6.62 -32.55
C ASP A 110 -1.27 -8.03 -32.13
N ALA A 111 -0.43 -9.04 -32.42
CA ALA A 111 -0.68 -10.42 -32.05
C ALA A 111 -0.36 -10.66 -30.56
N ALA A 112 -1.17 -11.47 -29.90
CA ALA A 112 -0.92 -11.84 -28.51
C ALA A 112 0.43 -12.58 -28.38
N THR A 113 1.31 -12.02 -27.56
CA THR A 113 2.60 -12.61 -27.22
C THR A 113 2.63 -12.99 -25.74
N GLU A 114 3.30 -14.10 -25.45
CA GLU A 114 3.56 -14.53 -24.09
C GLU A 114 4.88 -13.92 -23.59
N VAL A 115 4.87 -13.45 -22.35
CA VAL A 115 6.07 -13.04 -21.62
C VAL A 115 6.16 -13.83 -20.33
N TYR A 116 7.39 -14.16 -19.94
CA TYR A 116 7.69 -14.76 -18.65
C TYR A 116 7.97 -13.64 -17.64
N VAL A 117 7.23 -13.63 -16.53
CA VAL A 117 7.24 -12.55 -15.53
C VAL A 117 7.53 -13.12 -14.14
N PRO A 118 8.76 -13.61 -13.88
CA PRO A 118 9.13 -14.19 -12.60
C PRO A 118 9.33 -13.11 -11.54
N LYS A 119 9.16 -13.50 -10.27
CA LYS A 119 9.64 -12.70 -9.14
C LYS A 119 11.17 -12.71 -9.11
N ASN A 120 11.77 -11.54 -8.97
CA ASN A 120 13.20 -11.43 -8.68
C ASN A 120 13.42 -11.46 -7.16
N THR A 121 14.08 -12.52 -6.67
CA THR A 121 14.39 -12.69 -5.23
C THR A 121 15.76 -12.11 -4.84
N LYS A 122 16.48 -11.50 -5.79
CA LYS A 122 17.87 -11.06 -5.62
C LYS A 122 18.01 -9.53 -5.59
N THR A 123 16.95 -8.82 -5.21
CA THR A 123 16.89 -7.35 -5.27
C THR A 123 17.43 -6.66 -4.02
N GLY A 124 17.52 -7.37 -2.90
CA GLY A 124 17.81 -6.76 -1.59
C GLY A 124 16.73 -5.79 -1.09
N ASP A 125 15.56 -5.72 -1.74
CA ASP A 125 14.44 -4.87 -1.38
C ASP A 125 13.29 -5.72 -0.81
N ALA A 126 12.59 -5.20 0.21
CA ALA A 126 11.52 -5.93 0.88
C ALA A 126 10.22 -6.05 0.05
N ARG A 127 10.05 -5.22 -0.99
CA ARG A 127 8.90 -5.28 -1.90
C ARG A 127 9.09 -6.38 -2.94
N THR A 128 7.99 -6.83 -3.55
CA THR A 128 8.03 -7.86 -4.60
C THR A 128 8.31 -7.24 -5.96
N TRP A 129 9.45 -7.56 -6.56
CA TRP A 129 9.84 -7.08 -7.88
C TRP A 129 9.82 -8.21 -8.90
N PHE A 130 9.55 -7.87 -10.16
CA PHE A 130 9.46 -8.83 -11.25
C PHE A 130 10.46 -8.48 -12.36
N ASN A 131 10.87 -9.50 -13.11
CA ASN A 131 11.51 -9.31 -14.42
C ASN A 131 10.46 -9.54 -15.52
N ILE A 132 10.70 -9.05 -16.74
CA ILE A 132 9.83 -9.31 -17.91
C ILE A 132 10.70 -9.83 -19.04
N MET A 133 10.51 -11.10 -19.41
CA MET A 133 11.45 -11.88 -20.23
C MET A 133 10.72 -12.67 -21.33
N THR A 134 11.43 -13.20 -22.32
CA THR A 134 10.81 -14.10 -23.33
C THR A 134 10.50 -15.49 -22.79
N SER A 135 11.30 -16.00 -21.86
CA SER A 135 11.14 -17.34 -21.28
C SER A 135 11.93 -17.50 -19.98
N ALA A 136 11.74 -18.63 -19.30
CA ALA A 136 12.48 -18.98 -18.08
C ALA A 136 13.99 -19.15 -18.29
N SER A 137 14.43 -19.45 -19.52
CA SER A 137 15.86 -19.58 -19.88
C SER A 137 16.41 -18.36 -20.60
N ALA A 138 15.66 -17.27 -20.69
CA ALA A 138 16.09 -16.07 -21.40
C ALA A 138 17.21 -15.35 -20.66
N THR A 139 18.15 -14.79 -21.41
CA THR A 139 19.26 -14.00 -20.86
C THR A 139 18.82 -12.59 -20.45
N TYR A 140 17.83 -12.03 -21.15
CA TYR A 140 17.48 -10.62 -21.03
C TYR A 140 16.08 -10.42 -20.44
N SER A 141 15.98 -9.47 -19.52
CA SER A 141 14.76 -8.85 -19.01
C SER A 141 14.62 -7.45 -19.58
N TYR A 142 13.41 -6.91 -19.58
CA TYR A 142 13.18 -5.47 -19.74
C TYR A 142 14.05 -4.71 -18.74
N ASN A 143 14.68 -3.65 -19.22
CA ASN A 143 15.57 -2.81 -18.46
C ASN A 143 15.34 -1.35 -18.84
N TRP A 144 15.12 -0.52 -17.83
CA TRP A 144 15.06 0.93 -18.01
C TRP A 144 16.45 1.49 -18.38
N ARG A 145 16.48 2.39 -19.37
CA ARG A 145 17.65 3.16 -19.80
C ARG A 145 17.33 4.66 -19.79
N ASN A 146 18.37 5.46 -20.03
CA ASN A 146 18.24 6.91 -20.22
C ASN A 146 17.20 7.27 -21.29
N ASP A 147 16.69 8.50 -21.23
CA ASP A 147 15.70 9.04 -22.17
C ASP A 147 14.40 8.24 -22.27
N ASN A 148 14.01 7.60 -21.16
CA ASN A 148 12.77 6.84 -20.99
C ASN A 148 12.66 5.63 -21.93
N ILE A 149 13.82 5.13 -22.37
CA ILE A 149 13.92 3.97 -23.24
C ILE A 149 13.87 2.70 -22.40
N VAL A 150 13.19 1.68 -22.93
CA VAL A 150 13.22 0.32 -22.40
C VAL A 150 13.86 -0.58 -23.45
N CYS A 151 14.91 -1.30 -23.05
CA CYS A 151 15.57 -2.32 -23.86
C CYS A 151 15.85 -3.57 -23.00
N GLY A 152 16.59 -4.55 -23.51
CA GLY A 152 17.02 -5.67 -22.69
C GLY A 152 18.25 -5.40 -21.83
N TRP A 153 18.31 -6.08 -20.68
CA TRP A 153 19.53 -6.30 -19.91
C TRP A 153 19.38 -7.54 -19.05
N GLU A 154 20.49 -8.04 -18.53
CA GLU A 154 20.48 -9.16 -17.59
C GLU A 154 19.66 -8.81 -16.33
N PRO A 155 18.84 -9.75 -15.81
CA PRO A 155 18.18 -9.60 -14.52
C PRO A 155 19.21 -9.33 -13.41
N ASN A 156 18.83 -8.57 -12.38
CA ASN A 156 19.70 -8.40 -11.21
C ASN A 156 20.00 -9.76 -10.57
N ASP A 157 21.29 -10.04 -10.40
CA ASP A 157 21.83 -11.29 -9.88
C ASP A 157 22.23 -11.21 -8.39
N GLY A 158 21.94 -10.08 -7.74
CA GLY A 158 22.23 -9.82 -6.34
C GLY A 158 23.64 -9.30 -6.05
N GLN A 159 24.46 -9.08 -7.08
CA GLN A 159 25.80 -8.47 -6.91
C GLN A 159 25.72 -6.95 -6.80
N ALA A 160 24.66 -6.32 -7.32
CA ALA A 160 24.39 -4.91 -7.13
C ALA A 160 23.87 -4.62 -5.72
N SER A 161 24.24 -3.46 -5.16
CA SER A 161 23.69 -2.98 -3.89
C SER A 161 22.26 -2.43 -4.08
N GLY A 162 21.29 -3.31 -4.32
CA GLY A 162 19.87 -2.97 -4.43
C GLY A 162 19.28 -3.13 -5.84
N LEU A 163 18.20 -2.39 -6.11
CA LEU A 163 17.47 -2.41 -7.37
C LEU A 163 18.29 -1.87 -8.54
N THR A 164 18.05 -2.42 -9.72
CA THR A 164 18.64 -2.01 -11.00
C THR A 164 17.53 -1.58 -11.98
N GLY A 165 17.90 -1.36 -13.24
CA GLY A 165 16.95 -1.07 -14.31
C GLY A 165 16.02 -2.24 -14.67
N SER A 166 16.35 -3.49 -14.30
CA SER A 166 15.62 -4.68 -14.78
C SER A 166 14.46 -5.13 -13.89
N GLU A 167 14.27 -4.48 -12.75
CA GLU A 167 13.18 -4.76 -11.83
C GLU A 167 11.95 -3.91 -12.15
N TRP A 168 10.77 -4.54 -12.13
CA TRP A 168 9.49 -3.90 -12.39
C TRP A 168 8.47 -4.27 -11.31
N GLY A 169 7.81 -3.27 -10.74
CA GLY A 169 6.71 -3.41 -9.81
C GLY A 169 5.39 -3.31 -10.55
N PHE A 170 4.53 -4.31 -10.43
CA PHE A 170 3.16 -4.23 -10.93
C PHE A 170 2.31 -3.53 -9.87
N VAL A 171 1.75 -2.37 -10.23
CA VAL A 171 1.00 -1.49 -9.34
C VAL A 171 -0.46 -1.52 -9.75
N HIS A 172 -1.33 -1.83 -8.79
CA HIS A 172 -2.77 -1.91 -8.98
C HIS A 172 -3.46 -0.72 -8.32
N ASP A 173 -4.53 -0.22 -8.94
CA ASP A 173 -5.44 0.76 -8.35
C ASP A 173 -6.47 -0.01 -7.53
N TYR A 174 -6.24 -0.14 -6.23
CA TYR A 174 -7.16 -0.86 -5.37
C TYR A 174 -8.45 -0.07 -5.15
N THR A 175 -9.57 -0.76 -5.29
CA THR A 175 -10.87 -0.28 -4.81
C THR A 175 -10.99 -0.47 -3.31
N GLU A 176 -11.95 0.23 -2.68
CA GLU A 176 -12.18 0.07 -1.25
C GLU A 176 -12.59 -1.35 -0.87
N ALA A 177 -13.39 -2.01 -1.71
CA ALA A 177 -13.83 -3.38 -1.51
C ALA A 177 -12.66 -4.37 -1.58
N GLU A 178 -11.71 -4.20 -2.51
CA GLU A 178 -10.52 -5.07 -2.59
C GLU A 178 -9.60 -4.89 -1.37
N ILE A 179 -9.52 -3.67 -0.83
CA ILE A 179 -8.82 -3.44 0.44
C ILE A 179 -9.52 -4.17 1.59
N ASP A 180 -10.86 -4.13 1.65
CA ASP A 180 -11.62 -4.82 2.68
C ASP A 180 -11.47 -6.35 2.57
N GLU A 181 -11.41 -6.90 1.37
CA GLU A 181 -11.09 -8.31 1.12
C GLU A 181 -9.70 -8.68 1.64
N GLU A 182 -8.68 -7.85 1.36
CA GLU A 182 -7.31 -8.10 1.86
C GLU A 182 -7.21 -7.95 3.39
N LEU A 183 -7.89 -6.96 3.99
CA LEU A 183 -7.97 -6.79 5.44
C LEU A 183 -8.63 -8.00 6.09
N ALA A 184 -9.78 -8.45 5.56
CA ALA A 184 -10.48 -9.61 6.08
C ALA A 184 -9.64 -10.90 6.00
N ALA A 185 -8.86 -11.08 4.93
CA ALA A 185 -7.94 -12.21 4.79
C ALA A 185 -6.80 -12.18 5.84
N LEU A 186 -6.47 -11.01 6.38
CA LEU A 186 -5.50 -10.82 7.45
C LEU A 186 -6.14 -10.87 8.85
N GLY A 187 -7.46 -11.05 8.95
CA GLY A 187 -8.20 -10.95 10.22
C GLY A 187 -8.40 -9.51 10.72
N GLN A 188 -8.13 -8.51 9.87
CA GLN A 188 -8.19 -7.09 10.18
C GLN A 188 -9.43 -6.43 9.60
N VAL A 189 -9.71 -5.22 10.05
CA VAL A 189 -10.82 -4.40 9.55
C VAL A 189 -10.46 -2.92 9.45
N ARG A 190 -11.32 -2.14 8.78
CA ARG A 190 -11.28 -0.68 8.85
C ARG A 190 -11.79 -0.19 10.22
N PRO A 191 -11.20 0.89 10.76
CA PRO A 191 -11.77 1.58 11.91
C PRO A 191 -13.10 2.22 11.49
N GLU A 192 -14.16 1.91 12.22
CA GLU A 192 -15.50 2.45 12.01
C GLU A 192 -16.06 2.84 13.38
N ALA A 193 -16.53 4.08 13.51
CA ALA A 193 -17.18 4.50 14.74
C ALA A 193 -18.58 3.89 14.85
N GLY A 194 -19.01 3.56 16.07
CA GLY A 194 -20.32 2.98 16.35
C GLY A 194 -20.26 1.81 17.32
N ASP A 195 -21.11 0.81 17.11
CA ASP A 195 -21.34 -0.28 18.07
C ASP A 195 -20.30 -1.41 18.01
N LYS A 196 -19.31 -1.29 17.11
CA LYS A 196 -18.25 -2.29 16.97
C LYS A 196 -17.23 -2.16 18.10
N VAL A 197 -16.77 -3.32 18.55
CA VAL A 197 -15.71 -3.45 19.54
C VAL A 197 -14.44 -3.94 18.85
N TYR A 198 -13.34 -3.28 19.16
CA TYR A 198 -12.06 -3.50 18.52
C TYR A 198 -11.02 -3.97 19.51
N ARG A 199 -10.17 -4.89 19.08
CA ARG A 199 -8.80 -4.99 19.61
C ARG A 199 -7.89 -4.19 18.69
N ILE A 200 -6.96 -3.46 19.29
CA ILE A 200 -6.06 -2.57 18.54
C ILE A 200 -4.62 -3.04 18.78
N PHE A 201 -3.98 -3.60 17.76
CA PHE A 201 -2.64 -4.17 17.82
C PHE A 201 -1.56 -3.20 17.37
N ASN A 202 -0.34 -3.35 17.88
CA ASN A 202 0.81 -2.62 17.37
C ASN A 202 1.32 -3.24 16.06
N TYR A 203 1.47 -2.45 15.00
CA TYR A 203 1.96 -2.90 13.69
C TYR A 203 3.44 -3.26 13.67
N SER A 204 4.24 -2.75 14.61
CA SER A 204 5.67 -3.05 14.67
C SER A 204 5.89 -4.55 14.86
N SER A 205 6.71 -5.17 14.01
CA SER A 205 7.03 -6.59 14.11
C SER A 205 7.60 -7.00 15.48
N LYS A 206 8.24 -6.06 16.19
CA LYS A 206 8.75 -6.28 17.55
C LYS A 206 7.63 -6.45 18.59
N PHE A 207 6.46 -5.89 18.34
CA PHE A 207 5.34 -5.81 19.28
C PHE A 207 4.01 -6.30 18.66
N ALA A 208 4.09 -7.06 17.56
CA ALA A 208 2.91 -7.48 16.78
C ALA A 208 1.91 -8.33 17.57
N THR A 209 2.34 -8.95 18.66
CA THR A 209 1.48 -9.72 19.57
C THR A 209 0.85 -8.89 20.67
N ASN A 210 1.11 -7.58 20.71
CA ASN A 210 0.62 -6.72 21.78
C ASN A 210 -0.54 -5.84 21.29
N THR A 211 -1.54 -5.71 22.15
CA THR A 211 -2.70 -4.83 21.97
C THR A 211 -2.61 -3.62 22.88
N LEU A 212 -3.35 -2.57 22.54
CA LEU A 212 -3.64 -1.46 23.45
C LEU A 212 -4.51 -1.95 24.60
N TYR A 213 -4.18 -1.52 25.80
CA TYR A 213 -5.01 -1.75 26.99
C TYR A 213 -4.98 -0.55 27.93
N GLU A 214 -5.99 -0.44 28.79
CA GLU A 214 -5.97 0.49 29.92
C GLU A 214 -5.36 -0.17 31.16
N ASN A 215 -4.42 0.52 31.81
CA ASN A 215 -3.85 0.12 33.09
C ASN A 215 -3.86 1.29 34.07
N ASN A 216 -4.60 1.18 35.18
CA ASN A 216 -4.59 2.16 36.26
C ASN A 216 -4.74 3.61 35.78
N GLY A 217 -5.69 3.85 34.85
CA GLY A 217 -5.95 5.18 34.29
C GLY A 217 -4.94 5.66 33.25
N MET A 218 -4.09 4.79 32.71
CA MET A 218 -3.11 5.09 31.67
C MET A 218 -3.23 4.14 30.49
N LEU A 219 -2.92 4.62 29.29
CA LEU A 219 -2.87 3.81 28.08
C LEU A 219 -1.56 3.03 28.03
N GLY A 220 -1.64 1.71 27.95
CA GLY A 220 -0.50 0.80 27.88
C GLY A 220 -0.60 -0.17 26.69
N SER A 221 0.41 -1.01 26.56
CA SER A 221 0.38 -2.15 25.63
C SER A 221 0.76 -3.45 26.35
N VAL A 222 0.00 -4.52 26.11
CA VAL A 222 0.18 -5.84 26.73
C VAL A 222 -0.04 -6.94 25.70
N THR A 223 0.48 -8.14 25.94
CA THR A 223 0.27 -9.29 25.06
C THR A 223 -1.22 -9.61 24.93
N ASP A 224 -1.68 -9.88 23.71
CA ASP A 224 -3.07 -10.24 23.41
C ASP A 224 -3.57 -11.38 24.30
N GLY A 225 -4.82 -11.27 24.76
CA GLY A 225 -5.50 -12.28 25.56
C GLY A 225 -5.04 -12.41 27.03
N THR A 226 -4.13 -11.55 27.50
CA THR A 226 -3.68 -11.58 28.90
C THR A 226 -4.54 -10.74 29.84
N GLU A 227 -5.23 -9.71 29.34
CA GLU A 227 -6.01 -8.75 30.15
C GLU A 227 -7.35 -8.49 29.46
N THR A 228 -8.32 -9.37 29.72
CA THR A 228 -9.44 -9.63 28.80
C THR A 228 -10.24 -8.39 28.38
N ASP A 229 -10.90 -7.67 29.30
CA ASP A 229 -11.79 -6.58 28.89
C ASP A 229 -11.09 -5.22 28.73
N ALA A 230 -9.94 -5.03 29.37
CA ALA A 230 -9.15 -3.81 29.27
C ALA A 230 -8.50 -3.62 27.88
N GLN A 231 -8.49 -4.67 27.04
CA GLN A 231 -7.95 -4.67 25.67
C GLN A 231 -8.99 -4.30 24.59
N TYR A 232 -10.25 -4.11 24.98
CA TYR A 232 -11.35 -3.84 24.05
C TYR A 232 -11.70 -2.35 24.00
N TRP A 233 -11.91 -1.86 22.78
CA TRP A 233 -12.08 -0.45 22.50
C TRP A 233 -13.31 -0.21 21.63
N GLN A 234 -14.14 0.75 22.01
CA GLN A 234 -15.18 1.30 21.16
C GLN A 234 -14.68 2.58 20.51
N LEU A 235 -14.94 2.75 19.21
CA LEU A 235 -14.65 3.96 18.47
C LEU A 235 -15.91 4.83 18.43
N ILE A 236 -15.83 6.05 18.97
CA ILE A 236 -16.98 6.95 19.11
C ILE A 236 -16.82 8.18 18.22
N ASP A 237 -17.73 8.35 17.26
CA ASP A 237 -17.79 9.55 16.42
C ASP A 237 -18.11 10.78 17.27
N GLN A 238 -17.27 11.81 17.17
CA GLN A 238 -17.47 13.08 17.87
C GLN A 238 -18.31 14.08 17.07
N GLY A 239 -18.64 13.77 15.81
CA GLY A 239 -19.46 14.62 14.94
C GLY A 239 -18.71 15.78 14.27
N ASP A 240 -17.41 15.92 14.53
CA ASP A 240 -16.52 16.92 13.95
C ASP A 240 -15.44 16.31 13.03
N GLY A 241 -15.59 15.02 12.69
CA GLY A 241 -14.62 14.25 11.91
C GLY A 241 -13.52 13.59 12.73
N THR A 242 -13.56 13.70 14.06
CA THR A 242 -12.67 13.01 14.99
C THR A 242 -13.34 11.81 15.67
N ILE A 243 -12.53 10.88 16.18
CA ILE A 243 -12.97 9.65 16.82
C ILE A 243 -12.36 9.57 18.22
N ALA A 244 -13.20 9.40 19.24
CA ALA A 244 -12.72 9.08 20.58
C ALA A 244 -12.56 7.57 20.76
N LEU A 245 -11.52 7.16 21.48
CA LEU A 245 -11.28 5.76 21.84
C LEU A 245 -11.74 5.52 23.27
N GLN A 246 -12.82 4.78 23.44
CA GLN A 246 -13.36 4.42 24.75
C GLN A 246 -12.94 2.99 25.11
N ASN A 247 -12.38 2.79 26.30
CA ASN A 247 -12.13 1.47 26.83
C ASN A 247 -13.45 0.82 27.28
N LEU A 248 -13.71 -0.41 26.84
CA LEU A 248 -14.98 -1.10 27.10
C LEU A 248 -15.17 -1.42 28.60
N MET A 249 -14.08 -1.74 29.31
CA MET A 249 -14.13 -2.12 30.73
C MET A 249 -14.42 -0.94 31.64
N THR A 250 -13.77 0.20 31.40
CA THR A 250 -13.80 1.36 32.31
C THR A 250 -14.77 2.45 31.86
N GLY A 251 -15.12 2.48 30.57
CA GLY A 251 -15.82 3.60 29.95
C GLY A 251 -14.96 4.87 29.82
N HIS A 252 -13.67 4.82 30.16
CA HIS A 252 -12.76 5.95 30.02
C HIS A 252 -12.29 6.12 28.59
N TYR A 253 -11.93 7.35 28.25
CA TYR A 253 -11.43 7.76 26.95
C TYR A 253 -9.95 8.06 27.01
N VAL A 254 -9.23 7.73 25.95
CA VAL A 254 -7.86 8.19 25.74
C VAL A 254 -7.85 9.72 25.66
N GLN A 255 -6.94 10.37 26.41
CA GLN A 255 -6.84 11.84 26.48
C GLN A 255 -5.68 12.38 25.65
N SER A 256 -5.79 13.60 25.12
CA SER A 256 -4.70 14.28 24.40
C SER A 256 -3.40 14.35 25.22
N LEU A 257 -2.27 14.36 24.51
CA LEU A 257 -0.98 14.73 25.12
C LEU A 257 -0.77 16.25 25.14
N ASN A 258 -1.68 17.04 24.55
CA ASN A 258 -1.57 18.49 24.37
C ASN A 258 -0.20 18.88 23.78
N GLY A 259 0.22 18.16 22.73
CA GLY A 259 1.52 18.35 22.07
C GLY A 259 2.75 17.87 22.85
N THR A 260 2.59 17.28 24.04
CA THR A 260 3.72 16.81 24.86
C THR A 260 4.28 15.49 24.31
N LYS A 261 5.57 15.47 23.97
CA LYS A 261 6.24 14.26 23.47
C LYS A 261 6.78 13.41 24.61
N ASN A 262 6.94 12.10 24.35
CA ASN A 262 7.58 11.14 25.26
C ASN A 262 6.89 10.98 26.63
N VAL A 263 5.59 11.20 26.69
CA VAL A 263 4.75 10.92 27.86
C VAL A 263 3.72 9.84 27.51
N GLN A 264 3.15 9.22 28.54
CA GLN A 264 2.12 8.20 28.39
C GLN A 264 0.75 8.87 28.35
N TYR A 265 -0.09 8.44 27.41
CA TYR A 265 -1.48 8.87 27.31
C TYR A 265 -2.23 8.51 28.60
N GLN A 266 -2.99 9.47 29.11
CA GLN A 266 -3.85 9.27 30.27
C GLN A 266 -5.25 8.85 29.80
N MET A 267 -6.01 8.26 30.71
CA MET A 267 -7.42 7.95 30.54
C MET A 267 -8.24 8.96 31.33
N GLY A 268 -9.41 9.33 30.81
CA GLY A 268 -10.30 10.30 31.43
C GLY A 268 -11.76 10.02 31.14
N THR A 269 -12.66 10.67 31.87
CA THR A 269 -14.10 10.46 31.73
C THR A 269 -14.74 11.30 30.62
N GLN A 270 -14.00 12.25 30.05
CA GLN A 270 -14.45 13.09 28.95
C GLN A 270 -13.87 12.58 27.63
N ALA A 271 -14.69 12.54 26.59
CA ALA A 271 -14.24 12.14 25.27
C ALA A 271 -13.24 13.16 24.71
N TYR A 272 -12.18 12.65 24.07
CA TYR A 272 -11.25 13.43 23.29
C TYR A 272 -11.11 12.81 21.90
N GLY A 273 -11.21 13.65 20.88
CA GLY A 273 -11.22 13.24 19.48
C GLY A 273 -9.82 13.11 18.88
N PHE A 274 -9.55 11.96 18.28
CA PHE A 274 -8.35 11.71 17.46
C PHE A 274 -8.71 11.63 15.98
N SER A 275 -7.76 11.98 15.13
CA SER A 275 -7.84 11.61 13.72
C SER A 275 -7.37 10.16 13.55
N ILE A 276 -8.12 9.35 12.80
CA ILE A 276 -7.72 7.99 12.44
C ILE A 276 -7.68 7.88 10.91
N GLY A 277 -6.54 7.48 10.37
CA GLY A 277 -6.35 7.41 8.92
C GLY A 277 -5.41 6.28 8.51
N MET A 278 -5.61 5.73 7.33
CA MET A 278 -4.73 4.70 6.79
C MET A 278 -3.33 5.27 6.60
N ASN A 279 -2.32 4.54 7.08
CA ASN A 279 -0.94 4.96 6.93
C ASN A 279 -0.42 4.60 5.53
N MET A 280 -0.38 5.60 4.65
CA MET A 280 0.08 5.43 3.27
C MET A 280 1.58 5.13 3.15
N LYS A 281 2.38 5.27 4.22
CA LYS A 281 3.82 4.94 4.18
C LYS A 281 4.07 3.44 4.25
N VAL A 282 3.19 2.69 4.91
CA VAL A 282 3.28 1.22 5.01
C VAL A 282 2.34 0.48 4.07
N PHE A 283 1.43 1.19 3.38
CA PHE A 283 0.46 0.62 2.44
C PHE A 283 1.08 -0.27 1.36
N ALA A 284 2.31 0.04 0.94
CA ALA A 284 3.05 -0.75 -0.05
C ALA A 284 3.46 -2.15 0.45
N THR A 285 3.52 -2.36 1.77
CA THR A 285 4.00 -3.61 2.39
C THR A 285 3.01 -4.22 3.39
N GLY A 286 1.92 -3.52 3.74
CA GLY A 286 0.88 -4.02 4.64
C GLY A 286 -0.21 -2.98 4.88
N TYR A 287 -1.07 -3.24 5.87
CA TYR A 287 -2.15 -2.35 6.27
C TYR A 287 -1.97 -1.92 7.73
N ALA A 288 -2.07 -0.62 7.96
CA ALA A 288 -2.06 -0.07 9.30
C ALA A 288 -2.70 1.33 9.31
N TYR A 289 -3.11 1.77 10.50
CA TYR A 289 -3.73 3.08 10.70
C TYR A 289 -2.88 3.92 11.66
N ASP A 290 -2.78 5.22 11.37
CA ASP A 290 -2.33 6.22 12.31
C ASP A 290 -3.52 6.67 13.15
N ILE A 291 -3.33 6.75 14.47
CA ILE A 291 -4.19 7.52 15.36
C ILE A 291 -3.37 8.75 15.75
N ALA A 292 -3.84 9.94 15.41
CA ALA A 292 -3.11 11.17 15.62
C ALA A 292 -3.92 12.18 16.44
N ASP A 293 -3.22 12.75 17.41
CA ASP A 293 -3.68 13.87 18.23
C ASP A 293 -3.91 15.10 17.33
N THR A 294 -5.00 15.84 17.56
CA THR A 294 -5.42 16.92 16.66
C THR A 294 -4.66 18.23 16.90
N GLU A 295 -4.00 18.36 18.06
CA GLU A 295 -3.10 19.47 18.36
C GLU A 295 -1.71 19.19 17.77
N SER A 296 -1.24 20.08 16.88
CA SER A 296 -0.02 19.92 16.08
C SER A 296 1.17 19.37 16.88
N GLY A 297 1.53 18.09 16.68
CA GLY A 297 2.78 17.59 17.27
C GLY A 297 3.12 16.10 17.28
N GLY A 298 2.20 15.15 17.07
CA GLY A 298 2.59 13.73 17.06
C GLY A 298 1.47 12.71 16.87
N SER A 299 1.84 11.58 16.25
CA SER A 299 1.04 10.35 16.23
C SER A 299 0.99 9.70 17.62
N MET A 300 -0.04 8.91 17.91
CA MET A 300 -0.15 8.12 19.13
C MET A 300 0.99 7.08 19.20
N HIS A 301 1.55 6.93 20.40
CA HIS A 301 2.67 6.04 20.71
C HIS A 301 2.34 5.28 22.00
N VAL A 302 2.26 3.96 21.96
CA VAL A 302 1.96 3.15 23.14
C VAL A 302 3.24 2.51 23.66
N ARG A 303 3.58 2.75 24.93
CA ARG A 303 4.79 2.20 25.56
C ARG A 303 4.55 0.77 26.06
N SER A 304 5.49 -0.12 25.74
CA SER A 304 5.75 -1.35 26.51
C SER A 304 6.75 -1.05 27.63
N GLU A 305 6.66 -1.70 28.79
CA GLU A 305 7.50 -1.47 29.98
C GLU A 305 9.02 -1.69 29.79
N LEU A 306 9.45 -2.12 28.61
CA LEU A 306 10.85 -2.26 28.23
C LEU A 306 11.21 -1.18 27.20
N TYR A 307 11.89 -0.13 27.67
CA TYR A 307 12.58 0.97 26.94
C TYR A 307 11.84 2.30 26.70
N ARG A 308 12.49 3.36 27.19
CA ARG A 308 12.29 4.78 26.86
C ARG A 308 12.60 5.06 25.39
N GLN A 309 11.64 4.88 24.49
CA GLN A 309 11.61 5.58 23.20
C GLN A 309 10.19 5.51 22.64
N ALA A 310 9.56 6.66 22.44
CA ALA A 310 8.34 6.76 21.64
C ALA A 310 8.71 6.40 20.20
N GLN A 311 8.18 5.30 19.69
CA GLN A 311 8.28 4.94 18.28
C GLN A 311 6.87 4.72 17.74
N TRP A 312 6.65 5.25 16.53
CA TRP A 312 5.42 5.24 15.74
C TRP A 312 4.70 3.90 15.88
N CYS A 313 3.54 3.87 16.56
CA CYS A 313 2.70 2.69 16.51
C CYS A 313 1.62 2.93 15.46
N HIS A 314 1.85 2.40 14.27
CA HIS A 314 0.71 2.10 13.42
C HIS A 314 -0.06 0.97 14.09
N ILE A 315 -1.36 0.91 13.84
CA ILE A 315 -2.22 -0.08 14.49
C ILE A 315 -2.99 -0.93 13.49
N GLN A 316 -3.25 -2.18 13.89
CA GLN A 316 -4.18 -3.09 13.22
C GLN A 316 -5.42 -3.22 14.09
N LEU A 317 -6.60 -3.30 13.48
CA LEU A 317 -7.87 -3.39 14.19
C LEU A 317 -8.55 -4.71 13.85
N ASP A 318 -8.98 -5.44 14.87
CA ASP A 318 -9.74 -6.68 14.74
C ASP A 318 -11.12 -6.51 15.40
N ILE A 319 -12.20 -6.93 14.73
CA ILE A 319 -13.54 -6.99 15.33
C ILE A 319 -13.65 -8.27 16.15
N VAL A 320 -14.26 -8.16 17.34
CA VAL A 320 -14.54 -9.27 18.26
C VAL A 320 -16.03 -9.62 18.22
#